data_AF-A0A933PKM9-F1
#
_entry.id   AF-A0A933PKM9-F1
#
_cell.length_a   1.000
_cell.length_b   1.000
_cell.length_c   1.000
_cell.angle_alpha   90.00
_cell.angle_beta   90.00
_cell.angle_gamma   90.00
#
_symmetry.space_group_name_H-M   'P 1'
#
loop_
_entity.id
_entity.type
_entity.pdbx_description
1 polymer ?
#
loop_
_entity_poly.entity_id
_entity_poly.type
_entity_poly.pdbx_seq_one_letter_code
_entity_poly.pdbx_strand_id
1 'polypeptide(L)'
;MNALRASRVGLAIALALAFIAPASAQEAAPPSGPVRLTPRPPAPNQAAPAPATPTPGEAPAEAGSVRRETLPIETQELRAPNVEAVGLLDAASGSLGAAMWAGSSRATIARLLPDLPAATPSATARALTKRLLLTPAEAPGDPNGPSLLSARVERLMAMGEVESAVALLALAPARLANETTLKAKVEGLLLVFDEAAACKEIEHAPRESKDPFWLKAQILCRLLGGDKGKAQAQLGLDLLREQKGEDAAFVNLAEGMLGLNPPPLASLADPQPLHIALVRAAKKTPPPDIVRARHPGVLRALALGPVLDLDTRLAAAERALALGVIEAEDVRRLYNGLQFTDRELAQALTAADGDRGPRARALVFRATRMQTQPVARAELVAKAMAQAAAGNAFLTAARLYEPLIREMPPGPGLVWFAPVAARALLGAGDAAAALPWIELAMAARAPEDRPMQILLAPLARLALPGQAGANGVAALLEAWMGQQKDVARDLLLLRAGTLYGLLDALGDPPGEAWLALNEGSRLVALPLPRPALWHGLRLAESGKRLGETVLYALASLGEAGPASDPVTLYRAVAALKALGLEREARQIAIEAALASGG
;
A
#
# COMPACT_ATOMS: atom_id res chain seq x y z
N MET A 1 37.68 22.39 58.02
CA MET A 1 38.54 22.07 59.17
C MET A 1 37.68 21.46 60.28
N ASN A 2 38.26 20.51 61.00
CA ASN A 2 37.81 19.72 62.18
C ASN A 2 36.85 20.42 63.18
N ALA A 3 36.10 19.74 64.08
CA ALA A 3 35.59 18.34 64.22
C ALA A 3 34.83 18.21 65.58
N LEU A 4 34.27 17.01 65.90
CA LEU A 4 33.80 16.54 67.24
C LEU A 4 32.43 17.09 67.71
N ARG A 5 31.53 16.37 68.42
CA ARG A 5 31.43 14.99 68.97
C ARG A 5 29.92 14.66 69.13
N ALA A 6 29.37 13.56 68.62
CA ALA A 6 29.26 12.21 69.23
C ALA A 6 28.19 12.01 70.34
N SER A 7 27.24 11.10 70.12
CA SER A 7 26.77 10.10 71.12
C SER A 7 26.07 8.89 70.47
N ARG A 8 25.91 7.78 71.20
CA ARG A 8 25.48 6.44 70.71
C ARG A 8 24.39 5.82 71.62
N VAL A 9 23.32 5.24 71.05
CA VAL A 9 22.49 4.04 71.44
C VAL A 9 21.62 3.66 70.21
N GLY A 10 21.26 2.41 69.88
CA GLY A 10 21.78 1.12 70.35
C GLY A 10 20.84 -0.11 70.18
N LEU A 11 21.04 -0.89 69.10
CA LEU A 11 20.93 -2.38 69.01
C LEU A 11 19.54 -3.10 68.97
N ALA A 12 19.36 -3.95 67.92
CA ALA A 12 18.54 -5.20 67.77
C ALA A 12 17.97 -5.26 66.32
N ILE A 13 18.43 -6.09 65.35
CA ILE A 13 18.52 -7.57 65.22
C ILE A 13 17.17 -8.26 64.90
N ALA A 14 16.96 -8.55 63.61
CA ALA A 14 16.26 -9.71 62.99
C ALA A 14 16.32 -9.49 61.46
N LEU A 15 17.16 -10.13 60.64
CA LEU A 15 17.46 -11.56 60.41
C LEU A 15 16.29 -12.35 59.78
N ALA A 16 16.21 -12.33 58.45
CA ALA A 16 15.56 -13.34 57.62
C ALA A 16 16.33 -13.48 56.29
N LEU A 17 16.74 -14.70 55.95
CA LEU A 17 17.65 -15.02 54.84
C LEU A 17 17.11 -16.23 54.07
N ALA A 18 16.84 -16.07 52.76
CA ALA A 18 16.73 -17.15 51.77
C ALA A 18 16.76 -16.51 50.36
N PHE A 19 17.85 -16.61 49.57
CA PHE A 19 18.34 -17.75 48.76
C PHE A 19 17.78 -17.84 47.33
N ILE A 20 18.64 -18.38 46.43
CA ILE A 20 18.49 -18.63 44.97
C ILE A 20 18.90 -17.42 44.10
N ALA A 21 19.87 -17.50 43.19
CA ALA A 21 20.95 -18.49 42.96
C ALA A 21 22.15 -17.86 42.21
N PRO A 22 23.27 -18.58 42.02
CA PRO A 22 23.62 -18.96 40.64
C PRO A 22 24.16 -20.39 40.49
N ALA A 23 23.93 -21.02 39.33
CA ALA A 23 24.62 -22.23 38.90
C ALA A 23 24.74 -22.24 37.36
N SER A 24 25.92 -22.59 36.86
CA SER A 24 26.27 -22.62 35.43
C SER A 24 26.23 -24.04 34.87
N ALA A 25 26.06 -24.13 33.54
CA ALA A 25 26.31 -25.29 32.67
C ALA A 25 25.38 -26.51 32.82
N GLN A 26 24.80 -26.94 31.69
CA GLN A 26 25.31 -28.12 30.97
C GLN A 26 24.91 -28.05 29.48
N GLU A 27 25.70 -28.71 28.64
CA GLU A 27 25.61 -28.72 27.18
C GLU A 27 25.02 -30.06 26.68
N ALA A 28 24.08 -30.04 25.73
CA ALA A 28 23.73 -31.21 24.90
C ALA A 28 22.82 -30.87 23.70
N ALA A 29 23.18 -31.36 22.50
CA ALA A 29 22.30 -31.55 21.35
C ALA A 29 22.95 -32.57 20.40
N PRO A 30 22.21 -33.20 19.46
CA PRO A 30 20.87 -33.77 19.53
C PRO A 30 20.93 -35.32 19.30
N PRO A 31 19.83 -36.02 18.98
CA PRO A 31 19.64 -36.29 17.55
C PRO A 31 18.18 -36.20 17.05
N SER A 32 18.07 -36.07 15.73
CA SER A 32 16.85 -35.97 14.94
C SER A 32 16.04 -37.28 14.86
N GLY A 33 14.73 -37.17 15.05
CA GLY A 33 13.75 -38.19 14.63
C GLY A 33 13.06 -37.79 13.30
N PRO A 34 12.62 -38.74 12.46
CA PRO A 34 12.07 -38.43 11.14
C PRO A 34 10.65 -37.84 11.20
N VAL A 35 10.44 -36.73 10.48
CA VAL A 35 9.13 -36.12 10.25
C VAL A 35 8.33 -36.99 9.28
N ARG A 36 7.08 -37.36 9.64
CA ARG A 36 6.16 -38.05 8.72
C ARG A 36 5.49 -37.04 7.77
N LEU A 37 5.47 -37.36 6.47
CA LEU A 37 4.92 -36.51 5.40
C LEU A 37 3.68 -37.10 4.70
N THR A 38 2.84 -37.87 5.41
CA THR A 38 1.59 -38.43 4.84
C THR A 38 0.41 -38.38 5.84
N PRO A 39 -0.84 -38.12 5.38
CA PRO A 39 -2.03 -38.17 6.22
C PRO A 39 -2.41 -39.59 6.64
N ARG A 40 -3.05 -39.72 7.80
CA ARG A 40 -3.56 -40.99 8.33
C ARG A 40 -4.88 -41.38 7.62
N PRO A 41 -5.01 -42.58 7.04
CA PRO A 41 -6.28 -43.04 6.48
C PRO A 41 -7.31 -43.35 7.60
N PRO A 42 -8.62 -43.22 7.33
CA PRO A 42 -9.67 -43.58 8.28
C PRO A 42 -9.70 -45.10 8.53
N ALA A 43 -10.13 -45.49 9.73
CA ALA A 43 -10.23 -46.90 10.12
C ALA A 43 -11.36 -47.62 9.36
N PRO A 44 -11.19 -48.91 9.00
CA PRO A 44 -12.24 -49.68 8.35
C PRO A 44 -13.37 -50.02 9.33
N ASN A 45 -14.62 -49.88 8.87
CA ASN A 45 -15.80 -50.38 9.59
C ASN A 45 -15.68 -51.89 9.83
N GLN A 46 -15.97 -52.33 11.06
CA GLN A 46 -16.14 -53.75 11.34
C GLN A 46 -17.44 -54.26 10.72
N ALA A 47 -17.40 -55.47 10.17
CA ALA A 47 -18.51 -56.08 9.46
C ALA A 47 -19.63 -56.54 10.39
N ALA A 48 -20.88 -56.41 9.93
CA ALA A 48 -22.03 -57.06 10.56
C ALA A 48 -21.99 -58.58 10.34
N PRO A 49 -22.51 -59.39 11.28
CA PRO A 49 -22.62 -60.84 11.10
C PRO A 49 -23.69 -61.22 10.06
N ALA A 50 -23.48 -62.38 9.41
CA ALA A 50 -24.30 -62.92 8.33
C ALA A 50 -25.65 -63.51 8.82
N PRO A 51 -26.63 -63.76 7.92
CA PRO A 51 -28.04 -63.87 8.31
C PRO A 51 -28.48 -65.27 8.73
N ALA A 52 -29.47 -65.32 9.62
CA ALA A 52 -30.29 -66.51 9.89
C ALA A 52 -31.64 -66.40 9.15
N THR A 53 -32.16 -67.54 8.68
CA THR A 53 -33.40 -67.65 7.90
C THR A 53 -34.66 -67.48 8.76
N PRO A 54 -35.77 -66.94 8.20
CA PRO A 54 -37.03 -66.80 8.93
C PRO A 54 -37.84 -68.10 8.92
N THR A 55 -38.48 -68.42 10.06
CA THR A 55 -39.54 -69.44 10.17
C THR A 55 -40.88 -68.72 10.21
N PRO A 56 -41.91 -69.12 9.44
CA PRO A 56 -43.20 -68.44 9.44
C PRO A 56 -44.13 -69.00 10.51
N GLY A 57 -44.69 -68.13 11.37
CA GLY A 57 -45.73 -68.52 12.31
C GLY A 57 -46.10 -67.42 13.31
N GLU A 58 -47.41 -67.17 13.41
CA GLU A 58 -48.11 -66.58 14.54
C GLU A 58 -48.09 -65.04 14.73
N ALA A 59 -49.30 -64.52 14.97
CA ALA A 59 -49.66 -63.16 15.36
C ALA A 59 -50.81 -63.29 16.39
N PRO A 60 -51.27 -62.25 17.12
CA PRO A 60 -50.81 -60.86 17.16
C PRO A 60 -50.56 -60.30 18.59
N ALA A 61 -50.01 -59.08 18.70
CA ALA A 61 -50.25 -58.19 19.84
C ALA A 61 -49.96 -56.73 19.46
N GLU A 62 -50.85 -55.80 19.81
CA GLU A 62 -50.66 -54.35 19.61
C GLU A 62 -49.78 -53.73 20.70
N ALA A 63 -48.82 -52.88 20.32
CA ALA A 63 -48.27 -51.84 21.21
C ALA A 63 -47.49 -50.75 20.43
N GLY A 64 -47.80 -49.48 20.73
CA GLY A 64 -46.84 -48.37 20.60
C GLY A 64 -46.65 -47.73 19.20
N SER A 65 -47.51 -46.76 18.86
CA SER A 65 -47.27 -45.85 17.75
C SER A 65 -46.14 -44.85 18.06
N VAL A 66 -44.90 -45.18 17.68
CA VAL A 66 -43.82 -44.18 17.66
C VAL A 66 -44.05 -43.22 16.50
N ARG A 67 -44.58 -42.04 16.80
CA ARG A 67 -44.66 -40.91 15.86
C ARG A 67 -43.24 -40.59 15.38
N ARG A 68 -42.94 -40.88 14.11
CA ARG A 68 -41.78 -40.28 13.44
C ARG A 68 -42.05 -38.78 13.34
N GLU A 69 -41.38 -38.00 14.18
CA GLU A 69 -41.19 -36.59 13.90
C GLU A 69 -40.32 -36.48 12.65
N THR A 70 -40.98 -36.22 11.52
CA THR A 70 -40.32 -35.70 10.34
C THR A 70 -39.83 -34.30 10.70
N LEU A 71 -38.58 -34.19 11.15
CA LEU A 71 -37.88 -32.92 11.20
C LEU A 71 -38.04 -32.25 9.83
N PRO A 72 -38.60 -31.04 9.74
CA PRO A 72 -38.71 -30.36 8.47
C PRO A 72 -37.29 -30.14 7.95
N ILE A 73 -37.02 -30.63 6.74
CA ILE A 73 -35.81 -30.25 6.03
C ILE A 73 -35.99 -28.77 5.67
N GLU A 74 -35.36 -27.88 6.42
CA GLU A 74 -35.25 -26.47 6.06
C GLU A 74 -34.40 -26.35 4.81
N THR A 75 -35.04 -26.48 3.65
CA THR A 75 -34.48 -26.06 2.37
C THR A 75 -34.43 -24.53 2.36
N GLN A 76 -33.37 -23.95 2.94
CA GLN A 76 -33.01 -22.58 2.61
C GLN A 76 -32.78 -22.52 1.09
N GLU A 77 -33.53 -21.67 0.41
CA GLU A 77 -33.27 -21.37 -0.99
C GLU A 77 -31.84 -20.83 -1.11
N LEU A 78 -31.01 -21.52 -1.89
CA LEU A 78 -29.68 -21.05 -2.26
C LEU A 78 -29.83 -19.74 -3.02
N ARG A 79 -29.69 -18.61 -2.31
CA ARG A 79 -29.67 -17.27 -2.91
C ARG A 79 -28.71 -17.27 -4.09
N ALA A 80 -29.16 -16.70 -5.21
CA ALA A 80 -28.34 -16.55 -6.39
C ALA A 80 -26.98 -15.90 -6.02
N PRO A 81 -25.84 -16.38 -6.57
CA PRO A 81 -24.52 -15.86 -6.21
C PRO A 81 -24.45 -14.34 -6.37
N ASN A 82 -24.29 -13.61 -5.26
CA ASN A 82 -24.22 -12.16 -5.27
C ASN A 82 -22.83 -11.70 -5.72
N VAL A 83 -22.71 -11.37 -7.01
CA VAL A 83 -21.45 -10.94 -7.63
C VAL A 83 -20.92 -9.63 -7.09
N GLU A 84 -21.77 -8.79 -6.50
CA GLU A 84 -21.34 -7.52 -5.91
C GLU A 84 -20.60 -7.73 -4.57
N ALA A 85 -20.85 -8.87 -3.90
CA ALA A 85 -20.33 -9.18 -2.58
C ALA A 85 -18.99 -9.94 -2.58
N VAL A 86 -18.45 -10.27 -3.75
CA VAL A 86 -17.15 -10.96 -3.85
C VAL A 86 -16.02 -10.10 -3.29
N GLY A 87 -14.98 -10.74 -2.76
CA GLY A 87 -13.82 -10.08 -2.17
C GLY A 87 -12.67 -11.07 -1.99
N LEU A 88 -11.47 -10.52 -1.80
CA LEU A 88 -10.23 -11.29 -1.60
C LEU A 88 -9.75 -11.30 -0.14
N LEU A 89 -10.38 -10.49 0.72
CA LEU A 89 -10.00 -10.35 2.13
C LEU A 89 -10.95 -11.08 3.06
N ASP A 90 -10.38 -11.62 4.13
CA ASP A 90 -11.05 -12.19 5.29
C ASP A 90 -10.75 -11.36 6.55
N ALA A 91 -11.20 -11.82 7.71
CA ALA A 91 -10.94 -11.13 8.97
C ALA A 91 -9.43 -11.10 9.34
N ALA A 92 -8.67 -12.14 8.98
CA ALA A 92 -7.24 -12.23 9.30
C ALA A 92 -6.38 -11.29 8.44
N SER A 93 -6.80 -11.05 7.19
CA SER A 93 -6.18 -10.11 6.24
C SER A 93 -6.74 -8.69 6.32
N GLY A 94 -7.56 -8.39 7.33
CA GLY A 94 -7.99 -7.03 7.67
C GLY A 94 -9.22 -6.52 6.91
N SER A 95 -10.12 -7.41 6.49
CA SER A 95 -11.44 -7.03 5.95
C SER A 95 -12.16 -5.98 6.81
N LEU A 96 -12.83 -5.01 6.17
CA LEU A 96 -13.69 -4.02 6.86
C LEU A 96 -15.04 -4.64 7.33
N GLY A 97 -15.26 -5.93 7.07
CA GLY A 97 -16.44 -6.67 7.47
C GLY A 97 -17.60 -6.63 6.46
N ALA A 98 -18.39 -7.69 6.42
CA ALA A 98 -19.45 -7.88 5.44
C ALA A 98 -20.52 -6.76 5.47
N ALA A 99 -20.71 -6.12 6.63
CA ALA A 99 -21.66 -5.04 6.86
C ALA A 99 -21.08 -3.63 6.65
N MET A 100 -19.91 -3.45 6.02
CA MET A 100 -19.27 -2.12 5.89
C MET A 100 -20.14 -1.08 5.16
N TRP A 101 -21.10 -1.51 4.33
CA TRP A 101 -22.06 -0.65 3.63
C TRP A 101 -23.42 -0.49 4.35
N ALA A 102 -23.53 -0.92 5.61
CA ALA A 102 -24.76 -0.76 6.38
C ALA A 102 -25.17 0.73 6.47
N GLY A 103 -26.43 1.03 6.15
CA GLY A 103 -26.96 2.40 6.10
C GLY A 103 -26.49 3.24 4.90
N SER A 104 -25.66 2.70 4.00
CA SER A 104 -25.14 3.43 2.84
C SER A 104 -26.02 3.28 1.59
N SER A 105 -25.97 4.29 0.71
CA SER A 105 -26.69 4.26 -0.57
C SER A 105 -25.83 3.70 -1.69
N ARG A 106 -26.38 2.75 -2.46
CA ARG A 106 -25.71 2.18 -3.65
C ARG A 106 -25.31 3.26 -4.66
N ALA A 107 -26.19 4.23 -4.89
CA ALA A 107 -25.93 5.33 -5.82
C ALA A 107 -24.80 6.27 -5.34
N THR A 108 -24.65 6.46 -4.02
CA THR A 108 -23.54 7.21 -3.44
C THR A 108 -22.22 6.46 -3.61
N ILE A 109 -22.19 5.17 -3.26
CA ILE A 109 -20.99 4.32 -3.37
C ILE A 109 -20.54 4.24 -4.84
N ALA A 110 -21.45 3.91 -5.76
CA ALA A 110 -21.15 3.80 -7.19
C ALA A 110 -20.63 5.11 -7.80
N ARG A 111 -21.03 6.27 -7.26
CA ARG A 111 -20.55 7.58 -7.71
C ARG A 111 -19.17 7.95 -7.16
N LEU A 112 -18.83 7.49 -5.96
CA LEU A 112 -17.57 7.83 -5.27
C LEU A 112 -16.44 6.83 -5.50
N LEU A 113 -16.73 5.57 -5.83
CA LEU A 113 -15.69 4.60 -6.21
C LEU A 113 -14.82 5.09 -7.39
N PRO A 114 -15.37 5.81 -8.40
CA PRO A 114 -14.57 6.50 -9.41
C PRO A 114 -13.78 7.75 -8.94
N ASP A 115 -14.11 8.33 -7.78
CA ASP A 115 -13.45 9.52 -7.22
C ASP A 115 -12.26 9.18 -6.29
N LEU A 116 -12.09 7.91 -5.91
CA LEU A 116 -10.93 7.42 -5.16
C LEU A 116 -9.62 7.69 -5.94
N PRO A 117 -8.51 8.05 -5.28
CA PRO A 117 -7.25 8.27 -5.98
C PRO A 117 -6.75 7.02 -6.73
N ALA A 118 -6.31 7.21 -7.97
CA ALA A 118 -5.59 6.23 -8.76
C ALA A 118 -4.12 6.17 -8.31
N ALA A 119 -3.50 7.30 -8.01
CA ALA A 119 -2.20 7.35 -7.36
C ALA A 119 -2.25 8.17 -6.08
N THR A 120 -1.39 7.84 -5.12
CA THR A 120 -1.16 8.66 -3.93
C THR A 120 0.21 8.32 -3.36
N PRO A 121 0.99 9.30 -2.87
CA PRO A 121 2.26 9.02 -2.20
C PRO A 121 2.06 8.49 -0.77
N SER A 122 0.82 8.47 -0.25
CA SER A 122 0.48 7.82 1.02
C SER A 122 0.35 6.31 0.82
N ALA A 123 1.34 5.56 1.33
CA ALA A 123 1.27 4.10 1.35
C ALA A 123 0.06 3.62 2.19
N THR A 124 -0.23 4.32 3.28
CA THR A 124 -1.34 3.97 4.19
C THR A 124 -2.71 4.20 3.55
N ALA A 125 -2.94 5.36 2.92
CA ALA A 125 -4.19 5.63 2.21
C ALA A 125 -4.37 4.65 1.04
N ARG A 126 -3.30 4.35 0.28
CA ARG A 126 -3.35 3.34 -0.78
C ARG A 126 -3.72 1.95 -0.26
N ALA A 127 -3.11 1.50 0.83
CA ALA A 127 -3.42 0.22 1.48
C ALA A 127 -4.88 0.18 1.98
N LEU A 128 -5.37 1.29 2.55
CA LEU A 128 -6.76 1.42 2.98
C LEU A 128 -7.75 1.41 1.80
N THR A 129 -7.42 2.07 0.68
CA THR A 129 -8.19 2.00 -0.58
C THR A 129 -8.25 0.55 -1.08
N LYS A 130 -7.11 -0.15 -1.15
CA LYS A 130 -7.07 -1.58 -1.53
C LYS A 130 -7.93 -2.43 -0.59
N ARG A 131 -7.89 -2.17 0.71
CA ARG A 131 -8.69 -2.86 1.74
C ARG A 131 -10.20 -2.65 1.55
N LEU A 132 -10.62 -1.41 1.26
CA LEU A 132 -12.01 -1.07 0.91
C LEU A 132 -12.47 -1.79 -0.36
N LEU A 133 -11.63 -1.79 -1.41
CA LEU A 133 -11.96 -2.37 -2.72
C LEU A 133 -11.94 -3.90 -2.75
N LEU A 134 -11.25 -4.56 -1.82
CA LEU A 134 -11.11 -6.03 -1.77
C LEU A 134 -11.88 -6.70 -0.63
N THR A 135 -12.48 -5.94 0.30
CA THR A 135 -13.37 -6.47 1.33
C THR A 135 -14.63 -7.08 0.69
N PRO A 136 -14.99 -8.34 0.98
CA PRO A 136 -16.31 -8.89 0.65
C PRO A 136 -17.37 -8.23 1.53
N ALA A 137 -18.40 -7.66 0.92
CA ALA A 137 -19.44 -6.92 1.62
C ALA A 137 -20.79 -6.99 0.91
N GLU A 138 -21.88 -7.03 1.67
CA GLU A 138 -23.22 -6.99 1.10
C GLU A 138 -23.44 -5.64 0.42
N ALA A 139 -23.74 -5.67 -0.88
CA ALA A 139 -24.08 -4.47 -1.64
C ALA A 139 -25.44 -3.92 -1.17
N PRO A 140 -25.53 -2.62 -0.82
CA PRO A 140 -26.78 -2.05 -0.35
C PRO A 140 -27.78 -1.83 -1.49
N GLY A 141 -29.07 -1.75 -1.14
CA GLY A 141 -30.14 -1.38 -2.06
C GLY A 141 -30.45 -2.43 -3.14
N ASP A 142 -30.98 -1.96 -4.27
CA ASP A 142 -31.40 -2.82 -5.39
C ASP A 142 -30.19 -3.53 -6.04
N PRO A 143 -30.21 -4.87 -6.18
CA PRO A 143 -29.23 -5.62 -6.97
C PRO A 143 -29.07 -5.14 -8.41
N ASN A 144 -30.13 -4.59 -9.02
CA ASN A 144 -30.13 -4.09 -10.41
C ASN A 144 -29.59 -2.66 -10.56
N GLY A 145 -29.16 -2.02 -9.47
CA GLY A 145 -28.50 -0.71 -9.53
C GLY A 145 -27.10 -0.76 -10.19
N PRO A 146 -26.39 0.39 -10.28
CA PRO A 146 -25.07 0.46 -10.89
C PRO A 146 -24.09 -0.57 -10.30
N SER A 147 -23.33 -1.28 -11.13
CA SER A 147 -22.45 -2.35 -10.67
C SER A 147 -21.32 -1.81 -9.77
N LEU A 148 -21.25 -2.32 -8.54
CA LEU A 148 -20.19 -1.96 -7.61
C LEU A 148 -18.92 -2.77 -7.91
N LEU A 149 -19.05 -4.02 -8.37
CA LEU A 149 -17.94 -4.84 -8.85
C LEU A 149 -17.20 -4.16 -10.01
N SER A 150 -17.92 -3.65 -11.02
CA SER A 150 -17.29 -2.90 -12.12
C SER A 150 -16.52 -1.68 -11.61
N ALA A 151 -17.13 -0.84 -10.77
CA ALA A 151 -16.47 0.35 -10.24
C ALA A 151 -15.26 0.02 -9.33
N ARG A 152 -15.31 -1.09 -8.58
CA ARG A 152 -14.18 -1.60 -7.78
C ARG A 152 -13.03 -2.05 -8.69
N VAL A 153 -13.34 -2.81 -9.74
CA VAL A 153 -12.37 -3.33 -10.71
C VAL A 153 -11.72 -2.20 -11.51
N GLU A 154 -12.51 -1.24 -12.01
CA GLU A 154 -12.00 -0.04 -12.67
C GLU A 154 -11.02 0.73 -11.77
N ARG A 155 -11.36 0.92 -10.49
CA ARG A 155 -10.47 1.61 -9.55
C ARG A 155 -9.20 0.82 -9.25
N LEU A 156 -9.27 -0.50 -9.06
CA LEU A 156 -8.10 -1.36 -8.89
C LEU A 156 -7.18 -1.28 -10.12
N MET A 157 -7.72 -1.36 -11.34
CA MET A 157 -6.96 -1.23 -12.58
C MET A 157 -6.31 0.15 -12.72
N ALA A 158 -7.07 1.23 -12.45
CA ALA A 158 -6.55 2.60 -12.43
C ALA A 158 -5.43 2.79 -11.39
N MET A 159 -5.52 2.12 -10.25
CA MET A 159 -4.45 2.10 -9.23
C MET A 159 -3.23 1.26 -9.64
N GLY A 160 -3.34 0.43 -10.68
CA GLY A 160 -2.33 -0.58 -11.02
C GLY A 160 -2.31 -1.79 -10.08
N GLU A 161 -3.37 -2.01 -9.30
CA GLU A 161 -3.61 -3.21 -8.49
C GLU A 161 -4.05 -4.38 -9.38
N VAL A 162 -3.25 -4.70 -10.40
CA VAL A 162 -3.65 -5.55 -11.52
C VAL A 162 -3.94 -6.99 -11.08
N GLU A 163 -3.03 -7.63 -10.33
CA GLU A 163 -3.27 -8.96 -9.77
C GLU A 163 -4.55 -9.01 -8.93
N SER A 164 -4.78 -7.97 -8.12
CA SER A 164 -5.96 -7.86 -7.26
C SER A 164 -7.24 -7.77 -8.09
N ALA A 165 -7.24 -7.01 -9.19
CA ALA A 165 -8.39 -6.90 -10.10
C ALA A 165 -8.68 -8.22 -10.83
N VAL A 166 -7.65 -8.87 -11.39
CA VAL A 166 -7.78 -10.15 -12.10
C VAL A 166 -8.25 -11.26 -11.15
N ALA A 167 -7.70 -11.33 -9.94
CA ALA A 167 -8.11 -12.30 -8.93
C ALA A 167 -9.55 -12.07 -8.44
N LEU A 168 -9.98 -10.81 -8.26
CA LEU A 168 -11.37 -10.49 -7.90
C LEU A 168 -12.35 -10.90 -9.01
N LEU A 169 -12.00 -10.66 -10.27
CA LEU A 169 -12.79 -11.07 -11.43
C LEU A 169 -12.84 -12.59 -11.63
N ALA A 170 -11.82 -13.33 -11.18
CA ALA A 170 -11.84 -14.80 -11.22
C ALA A 170 -12.88 -15.41 -10.25
N LEU A 171 -13.32 -14.68 -9.22
CA LEU A 171 -14.41 -15.09 -8.33
C LEU A 171 -15.81 -14.78 -8.89
N ALA A 172 -15.90 -13.91 -9.90
CA ALA A 172 -17.19 -13.55 -10.52
C ALA A 172 -17.62 -14.62 -11.55
N PRO A 173 -18.86 -15.14 -11.50
CA PRO A 173 -19.38 -16.04 -12.53
C PRO A 173 -19.38 -15.35 -13.90
N ALA A 174 -18.71 -15.95 -14.89
CA ALA A 174 -18.53 -15.37 -16.23
C ALA A 174 -19.83 -14.91 -16.90
N ARG A 175 -20.96 -15.60 -16.63
CA ARG A 175 -22.31 -15.24 -17.13
C ARG A 175 -22.84 -13.88 -16.65
N LEU A 176 -22.20 -13.26 -15.66
CA LEU A 176 -22.56 -11.97 -15.08
C LEU A 176 -21.47 -10.91 -15.31
N ALA A 177 -20.44 -11.23 -16.11
CA ALA A 177 -19.47 -10.25 -16.58
C ALA A 177 -20.10 -9.32 -17.62
N ASN A 178 -19.82 -8.02 -17.52
CA ASN A 178 -20.11 -7.03 -18.55
C ASN A 178 -18.85 -6.64 -19.33
N GLU A 179 -19.01 -5.91 -20.43
CA GLU A 179 -17.91 -5.50 -21.30
C GLU A 179 -16.77 -4.79 -20.54
N THR A 180 -17.10 -3.87 -19.62
CA THR A 180 -16.12 -3.19 -18.74
C THR A 180 -15.27 -4.20 -17.96
N THR A 181 -15.91 -5.14 -17.28
CA THR A 181 -15.19 -6.16 -16.49
C THR A 181 -14.38 -7.11 -17.35
N LEU A 182 -14.86 -7.47 -18.53
CA LEU A 182 -14.12 -8.33 -19.47
C LEU A 182 -12.89 -7.59 -20.03
N LYS A 183 -13.04 -6.32 -20.42
CA LYS A 183 -11.93 -5.47 -20.88
C LYS A 183 -10.87 -5.32 -19.79
N ALA A 184 -11.27 -4.98 -18.57
CA ALA A 184 -10.38 -4.89 -17.42
C ALA A 184 -9.66 -6.22 -17.13
N LYS A 185 -10.34 -7.37 -17.28
CA LYS A 185 -9.72 -8.69 -17.14
C LYS A 185 -8.64 -8.93 -18.20
N VAL A 186 -8.94 -8.66 -19.47
CA VAL A 186 -8.00 -8.82 -20.60
C VAL A 186 -6.80 -7.88 -20.42
N GLU A 187 -7.03 -6.59 -20.18
CA GLU A 187 -5.97 -5.60 -19.93
C GLU A 187 -5.10 -6.02 -18.74
N GLY A 188 -5.71 -6.52 -17.66
CA GLY A 188 -4.97 -6.99 -16.50
C GLY A 188 -4.11 -8.23 -16.78
N LEU A 189 -4.67 -9.22 -17.49
CA LEU A 189 -3.93 -10.42 -17.90
C LEU A 189 -2.72 -10.07 -18.80
N LEU A 190 -2.87 -9.12 -19.73
CA LEU A 190 -1.76 -8.62 -20.53
C LEU A 190 -0.68 -7.92 -19.70
N LEU A 191 -1.05 -7.15 -18.67
CA LEU A 191 -0.12 -6.46 -17.78
C LEU A 191 0.62 -7.39 -16.79
N VAL A 192 0.02 -8.52 -16.40
CA VAL A 192 0.70 -9.59 -15.64
C VAL A 192 1.35 -10.65 -16.55
N PHE A 193 1.32 -10.42 -17.87
CA PHE A 193 1.97 -11.24 -18.89
C PHE A 193 1.36 -12.63 -19.15
N ASP A 194 0.12 -12.85 -18.74
CA ASP A 194 -0.66 -14.03 -19.12
C ASP A 194 -1.40 -13.78 -20.45
N GLU A 195 -0.58 -13.66 -21.50
CA GLU A 195 -1.02 -13.42 -22.88
C GLU A 195 -1.95 -14.55 -23.39
N ALA A 196 -1.76 -15.79 -22.89
CA ALA A 196 -2.58 -16.95 -23.23
C ALA A 196 -3.98 -16.89 -22.61
N ALA A 197 -4.09 -16.58 -21.31
CA ALA A 197 -5.39 -16.39 -20.67
C ALA A 197 -6.10 -15.16 -21.24
N ALA A 198 -5.39 -14.07 -21.51
CA ALA A 198 -5.97 -12.88 -22.15
C ALA A 198 -6.66 -13.24 -23.47
N CYS A 199 -5.99 -14.02 -24.33
CA CYS A 199 -6.58 -14.46 -25.60
C CYS A 199 -7.81 -15.36 -25.44
N LYS A 200 -7.86 -16.22 -24.42
CA LYS A 200 -9.05 -17.02 -24.10
C LYS A 200 -10.25 -16.16 -23.65
N GLU A 201 -10.01 -15.09 -22.90
CA GLU A 201 -11.07 -14.15 -22.52
C GLU A 201 -11.55 -13.33 -23.73
N ILE A 202 -10.66 -12.99 -24.67
CA ILE A 202 -11.00 -12.28 -25.93
C ILE A 202 -11.93 -13.10 -26.85
N GLU A 203 -11.95 -14.44 -26.76
CA GLU A 203 -12.94 -15.27 -27.47
C GLU A 203 -14.39 -14.96 -27.06
N HIS A 204 -14.59 -14.37 -25.88
CA HIS A 204 -15.88 -13.96 -25.34
C HIS A 204 -16.20 -12.48 -25.58
N ALA A 205 -15.42 -11.79 -26.42
CA ALA A 205 -15.63 -10.37 -26.73
C ALA A 205 -17.05 -10.07 -27.26
N PRO A 206 -17.66 -8.92 -26.90
CA PRO A 206 -19.01 -8.59 -27.36
C PRO A 206 -19.03 -8.36 -28.87
N ARG A 207 -19.88 -9.12 -29.59
CA ARG A 207 -19.96 -9.08 -31.06
C ARG A 207 -20.36 -7.73 -31.66
N GLU A 208 -21.08 -6.92 -30.89
CA GLU A 208 -21.63 -5.62 -31.32
C GLU A 208 -20.94 -4.43 -30.64
N SER A 209 -19.81 -4.66 -29.96
CA SER A 209 -19.04 -3.56 -29.36
C SER A 209 -18.49 -2.61 -30.43
N LYS A 210 -18.48 -1.33 -30.09
CA LYS A 210 -17.88 -0.25 -30.88
C LYS A 210 -16.52 0.18 -30.34
N ASP A 211 -16.00 -0.45 -29.29
CA ASP A 211 -14.67 -0.16 -28.75
C ASP A 211 -13.57 -0.76 -29.63
N PRO A 212 -12.69 0.04 -30.26
CA PRO A 212 -11.58 -0.45 -31.07
C PRO A 212 -10.61 -1.37 -30.31
N PHE A 213 -10.63 -1.34 -28.98
CA PHE A 213 -9.92 -2.29 -28.11
C PHE A 213 -10.12 -3.74 -28.56
N TRP A 214 -11.35 -4.18 -28.84
CA TRP A 214 -11.60 -5.59 -29.15
C TRP A 214 -10.99 -6.03 -30.48
N LEU A 215 -11.04 -5.16 -31.50
CA LEU A 215 -10.37 -5.43 -32.78
C LEU A 215 -8.84 -5.51 -32.59
N LYS A 216 -8.24 -4.56 -31.86
CA LYS A 216 -6.81 -4.58 -31.53
C LYS A 216 -6.40 -5.81 -30.71
N ALA A 217 -7.21 -6.20 -29.72
CA ALA A 217 -6.97 -7.37 -28.88
C ALA A 217 -7.06 -8.67 -29.69
N GLN A 218 -8.01 -8.78 -30.62
CA GLN A 218 -8.08 -9.90 -31.57
C GLN A 218 -6.86 -9.93 -32.49
N ILE A 219 -6.42 -8.80 -33.05
CA ILE A 219 -5.20 -8.71 -33.88
C ILE A 219 -3.98 -9.22 -33.11
N LEU A 220 -3.78 -8.77 -31.86
CA LEU A 220 -2.71 -9.26 -30.98
C LEU A 220 -2.75 -10.79 -30.85
N CYS A 221 -3.91 -11.37 -30.55
CA CYS A 221 -4.05 -12.82 -30.40
C CYS A 221 -3.82 -13.60 -31.70
N ARG A 222 -4.17 -13.02 -32.86
CA ARG A 222 -3.81 -13.59 -34.17
C ARG A 222 -2.30 -13.57 -34.40
N LEU A 223 -1.60 -12.49 -34.02
CA LEU A 223 -0.14 -12.40 -34.12
C LEU A 223 0.58 -13.38 -33.17
N LEU A 224 0.08 -13.54 -31.93
CA LEU A 224 0.58 -14.52 -30.97
C LEU A 224 0.37 -15.97 -31.44
N GLY A 225 -0.65 -16.23 -32.27
CA GLY A 225 -0.87 -17.51 -32.94
C GLY A 225 0.15 -17.89 -34.03
N GLY A 226 1.17 -17.05 -34.26
CA GLY A 226 2.24 -17.30 -35.23
C GLY A 226 1.77 -17.22 -36.69
N ASP A 227 2.50 -17.87 -37.60
CA ASP A 227 2.30 -17.71 -39.06
C ASP A 227 0.87 -18.02 -39.52
N LYS A 228 0.18 -18.96 -38.86
CA LYS A 228 -1.22 -19.30 -39.16
C LYS A 228 -2.21 -18.15 -38.91
N GLY A 229 -1.88 -17.25 -37.98
CA GLY A 229 -2.72 -16.09 -37.64
C GLY A 229 -2.34 -14.80 -38.37
N LYS A 230 -1.13 -14.69 -38.95
CA LYS A 230 -0.64 -13.47 -39.61
C LYS A 230 -1.58 -12.92 -40.68
N ALA A 231 -2.15 -13.77 -41.55
CA ALA A 231 -3.08 -13.33 -42.58
C ALA A 231 -4.38 -12.73 -41.99
N GLN A 232 -4.85 -13.26 -40.86
CA GLN A 232 -6.03 -12.75 -40.15
C GLN A 232 -5.71 -11.45 -39.39
N ALA A 233 -4.50 -11.32 -38.85
CA ALA A 233 -4.01 -10.09 -38.23
C ALA A 233 -3.85 -8.96 -39.26
N GLN A 234 -3.33 -9.25 -40.46
CA GLN A 234 -3.22 -8.29 -41.56
C GLN A 234 -4.58 -7.71 -41.94
N LEU A 235 -5.59 -8.56 -42.19
CA LEU A 235 -6.96 -8.12 -42.49
C LEU A 235 -7.55 -7.25 -41.38
N GLY A 236 -7.28 -7.59 -40.10
CA GLY A 236 -7.70 -6.78 -38.97
C GLY A 236 -7.02 -5.41 -38.92
N LEU A 237 -5.74 -5.31 -39.27
CA LEU A 237 -5.03 -4.03 -39.38
C LEU A 237 -5.55 -3.17 -40.54
N ASP A 238 -5.86 -3.80 -41.68
CA ASP A 238 -6.43 -3.09 -42.82
C ASP A 238 -7.79 -2.45 -42.45
N LEU A 239 -8.66 -3.20 -41.76
CA LEU A 239 -9.89 -2.66 -41.19
C LEU A 239 -9.66 -1.58 -40.11
N LEU A 240 -8.57 -1.68 -39.33
CA LEU A 240 -8.25 -0.69 -38.30
C LEU A 240 -7.81 0.65 -38.91
N ARG A 241 -7.08 0.63 -40.04
CA ARG A 241 -6.65 1.83 -40.79
C ARG A 241 -7.81 2.61 -41.41
N GLU A 242 -8.92 1.94 -41.72
CA GLU A 242 -10.15 2.60 -42.20
C GLU A 242 -10.90 3.38 -41.10
N GLN A 243 -10.54 3.17 -39.82
CA GLN A 243 -11.17 3.84 -38.68
C GLN A 243 -10.49 5.18 -38.37
N LYS A 244 -11.28 6.19 -37.99
CA LYS A 244 -10.76 7.49 -37.56
C LYS A 244 -10.10 7.37 -36.17
N GLY A 245 -8.90 7.93 -36.03
CA GLY A 245 -8.14 7.88 -34.77
C GLY A 245 -7.20 6.67 -34.70
N GLU A 246 -6.46 6.42 -35.78
CA GLU A 246 -5.48 5.33 -35.86
C GLU A 246 -4.45 5.41 -34.73
N ASP A 247 -4.19 4.26 -34.12
CA ASP A 247 -3.17 4.09 -33.10
C ASP A 247 -1.86 3.66 -33.77
N ALA A 248 -1.13 4.66 -34.27
CA ALA A 248 0.09 4.44 -35.07
C ALA A 248 1.16 3.62 -34.33
N ALA A 249 1.20 3.67 -32.99
CA ALA A 249 2.11 2.85 -32.19
C ALA A 249 1.70 1.37 -32.21
N PHE A 250 0.40 1.08 -32.03
CA PHE A 250 -0.15 -0.27 -32.17
C PHE A 250 0.13 -0.85 -33.56
N VAL A 251 -0.17 -0.06 -34.62
CA VAL A 251 0.01 -0.50 -36.01
C VAL A 251 1.48 -0.78 -36.33
N ASN A 252 2.39 0.13 -35.98
CA ASN A 252 3.84 -0.05 -36.17
C ASN A 252 4.37 -1.34 -35.50
N LEU A 253 3.96 -1.59 -34.25
CA LEU A 253 4.38 -2.79 -33.52
C LEU A 253 3.81 -4.07 -34.14
N ALA A 254 2.53 -4.05 -34.56
CA ALA A 254 1.85 -5.17 -35.20
C ALA A 254 2.43 -5.50 -36.58
N GLU A 255 2.72 -4.49 -37.41
CA GLU A 255 3.43 -4.63 -38.70
C GLU A 255 4.79 -5.31 -38.50
N GLY A 256 5.54 -4.91 -37.47
CA GLY A 256 6.81 -5.54 -37.12
C GLY A 256 6.68 -7.04 -36.79
N MET A 257 5.56 -7.49 -36.20
CA MET A 257 5.29 -8.91 -35.95
C MET A 257 4.84 -9.68 -37.20
N LEU A 258 4.27 -8.99 -38.19
CA LEU A 258 3.94 -9.57 -39.49
C LEU A 258 5.17 -9.84 -40.36
N GLY A 259 6.35 -9.32 -39.96
CA GLY A 259 7.57 -9.36 -40.78
C GLY A 259 7.65 -8.23 -41.81
N LEU A 260 6.77 -7.23 -41.70
CA LEU A 260 6.91 -5.97 -42.39
C LEU A 260 8.04 -5.17 -41.71
N ASN A 261 8.66 -4.25 -42.46
CA ASN A 261 9.75 -3.39 -41.97
C ASN A 261 9.26 -1.95 -41.76
N PRO A 262 8.45 -1.68 -40.72
CA PRO A 262 7.99 -0.33 -40.41
C PRO A 262 9.16 0.54 -39.94
N PRO A 263 9.06 1.88 -40.04
CA PRO A 263 10.06 2.78 -39.50
C PRO A 263 10.24 2.57 -37.98
N PRO A 264 11.43 2.81 -37.42
CA PRO A 264 11.64 2.72 -35.97
C PRO A 264 10.65 3.60 -35.20
N LEU A 265 10.00 3.03 -34.19
CA LEU A 265 9.11 3.78 -33.30
C LEU A 265 9.96 4.81 -32.53
N ALA A 266 9.68 6.10 -32.72
CA ALA A 266 10.50 7.18 -32.15
C ALA A 266 10.12 7.56 -30.71
N SER A 267 8.86 7.33 -30.32
CA SER A 267 8.31 7.63 -29.00
C SER A 267 7.21 6.63 -28.65
N LEU A 268 7.11 6.27 -27.38
CA LEU A 268 6.01 5.49 -26.83
C LEU A 268 5.67 5.99 -25.42
N ALA A 269 5.53 7.31 -25.24
CA ALA A 269 5.49 7.93 -23.90
C ALA A 269 4.26 7.60 -23.02
N ASP A 270 3.13 7.17 -23.59
CA ASP A 270 1.94 6.75 -22.83
C ASP A 270 1.37 5.40 -23.32
N PRO A 271 2.13 4.30 -23.12
CA PRO A 271 1.75 2.96 -23.55
C PRO A 271 0.48 2.47 -22.86
N GLN A 272 -0.28 1.65 -23.57
CA GLN A 272 -1.48 0.97 -23.08
C GLN A 272 -1.17 -0.53 -22.90
N PRO A 273 -1.99 -1.33 -22.20
CA PRO A 273 -1.74 -2.76 -22.00
C PRO A 273 -1.41 -3.54 -23.28
N LEU A 274 -2.13 -3.26 -24.37
CA LEU A 274 -1.88 -3.84 -25.70
C LEU A 274 -0.51 -3.45 -26.29
N HIS A 275 -0.04 -2.22 -26.06
CA HIS A 275 1.30 -1.79 -26.47
C HIS A 275 2.39 -2.57 -25.74
N ILE A 276 2.20 -2.83 -24.43
CA ILE A 276 3.16 -3.61 -23.63
C ILE A 276 3.21 -5.06 -24.11
N ALA A 277 2.07 -5.68 -24.38
CA ALA A 277 2.01 -7.03 -24.94
C ALA A 277 2.67 -7.13 -26.32
N LEU A 278 2.41 -6.18 -27.22
CA LEU A 278 3.05 -6.13 -28.54
C LEU A 278 4.56 -5.90 -28.46
N VAL A 279 5.05 -4.98 -27.63
CA VAL A 279 6.50 -4.75 -27.41
C VAL A 279 7.20 -6.03 -26.94
N ARG A 280 6.59 -6.74 -25.98
CA ARG A 280 7.09 -8.04 -25.49
C ARG A 280 7.12 -9.10 -26.58
N ALA A 281 6.00 -9.28 -27.28
CA ALA A 281 5.85 -10.32 -28.30
C ALA A 281 6.74 -10.09 -29.53
N ALA A 282 6.92 -8.83 -29.93
CA ALA A 282 7.84 -8.42 -31.00
C ALA A 282 9.33 -8.50 -30.60
N LYS A 283 9.64 -8.62 -29.30
CA LYS A 283 11.01 -8.62 -28.74
C LYS A 283 11.85 -7.41 -29.18
N LYS A 284 11.21 -6.27 -29.44
CA LYS A 284 11.87 -5.01 -29.82
C LYS A 284 12.09 -4.15 -28.57
N THR A 285 13.26 -3.53 -28.45
CA THR A 285 13.51 -2.50 -27.43
C THR A 285 12.66 -1.27 -27.76
N PRO A 286 11.73 -0.85 -26.88
CA PRO A 286 10.95 0.37 -27.10
C PRO A 286 11.81 1.62 -26.81
N PRO A 287 11.36 2.80 -27.26
CA PRO A 287 11.96 4.08 -26.87
C PRO A 287 12.06 4.26 -25.34
N PRO A 288 13.17 4.82 -24.80
CA PRO A 288 13.32 5.04 -23.36
C PRO A 288 12.25 5.95 -22.74
N ASP A 289 11.56 6.76 -23.54
CA ASP A 289 10.47 7.61 -23.05
C ASP A 289 9.22 6.82 -22.62
N ILE A 290 9.15 5.50 -22.87
CA ILE A 290 8.11 4.58 -22.39
C ILE A 290 7.92 4.63 -20.87
N VAL A 291 8.98 4.95 -20.11
CA VAL A 291 8.91 5.13 -18.64
C VAL A 291 8.08 6.35 -18.23
N ARG A 292 7.65 7.20 -19.19
CA ARG A 292 6.75 8.33 -18.94
C ARG A 292 5.29 7.94 -18.79
N ALA A 293 4.94 6.66 -19.00
CA ALA A 293 3.59 6.09 -18.87
C ALA A 293 2.80 6.67 -17.70
N ARG A 294 1.53 7.03 -17.97
CA ARG A 294 0.59 7.54 -16.96
C ARG A 294 -0.17 6.41 -16.27
N HIS A 295 -0.43 5.30 -16.96
CA HIS A 295 -1.14 4.16 -16.39
C HIS A 295 -0.27 3.43 -15.34
N PRO A 296 -0.65 3.40 -14.04
CA PRO A 296 0.22 2.86 -12.98
C PRO A 296 0.53 1.37 -13.17
N GLY A 297 -0.45 0.57 -13.61
CA GLY A 297 -0.26 -0.84 -13.95
C GLY A 297 0.74 -1.08 -15.10
N VAL A 298 0.93 -0.09 -16.00
CA VAL A 298 1.94 -0.19 -17.06
C VAL A 298 3.34 0.10 -16.50
N LEU A 299 3.51 1.11 -15.65
CA LEU A 299 4.78 1.34 -14.94
C LEU A 299 5.24 0.10 -14.16
N ARG A 300 4.30 -0.60 -13.52
CA ARG A 300 4.55 -1.90 -12.89
C ARG A 300 5.04 -2.96 -13.88
N ALA A 301 4.35 -3.11 -15.02
CA ALA A 301 4.75 -4.06 -16.05
C ALA A 301 6.15 -3.73 -16.64
N LEU A 302 6.46 -2.45 -16.85
CA LEU A 302 7.79 -2.01 -17.30
C LEU A 302 8.89 -2.32 -16.25
N ALA A 303 8.61 -2.12 -14.95
CA ALA A 303 9.56 -2.40 -13.87
C ALA A 303 9.86 -3.90 -13.70
N LEU A 304 8.81 -4.71 -13.61
CA LEU A 304 8.89 -6.13 -13.27
C LEU A 304 9.13 -7.03 -14.49
N GLY A 305 8.80 -6.57 -15.69
CA GLY A 305 8.97 -7.31 -16.94
C GLY A 305 10.44 -7.55 -17.32
N PRO A 306 10.75 -8.66 -18.02
CA PRO A 306 12.13 -9.04 -18.37
C PRO A 306 12.65 -8.42 -19.68
N VAL A 307 11.83 -7.69 -20.43
CA VAL A 307 12.11 -7.30 -21.84
C VAL A 307 12.97 -6.03 -21.97
N LEU A 308 13.00 -5.19 -20.93
CA LEU A 308 13.71 -3.92 -20.95
C LEU A 308 15.10 -4.04 -20.34
N ASP A 309 16.01 -3.16 -20.76
CA ASP A 309 17.30 -2.97 -20.11
C ASP A 309 17.13 -2.51 -18.64
N LEU A 310 18.16 -2.75 -17.83
CA LEU A 310 18.08 -2.55 -16.38
C LEU A 310 17.87 -1.07 -15.99
N ASP A 311 18.41 -0.11 -16.74
CA ASP A 311 18.28 1.31 -16.42
C ASP A 311 16.87 1.83 -16.73
N THR A 312 16.28 1.43 -17.87
CA THR A 312 14.86 1.71 -18.21
C THR A 312 13.90 1.06 -17.21
N ARG A 313 14.14 -0.21 -16.83
CA ARG A 313 13.37 -0.89 -15.77
C ARG A 313 13.44 -0.14 -14.46
N LEU A 314 14.62 0.36 -14.09
CA LEU A 314 14.81 1.06 -12.83
C LEU A 314 14.09 2.41 -12.78
N ALA A 315 14.14 3.18 -13.88
CA ALA A 315 13.38 4.43 -14.00
C ALA A 315 11.86 4.20 -13.90
N ALA A 316 11.34 3.10 -14.47
CA ALA A 316 9.95 2.71 -14.30
C ALA A 316 9.64 2.26 -12.86
N ALA A 317 10.55 1.51 -12.22
CA ALA A 317 10.37 0.97 -10.88
C ALA A 317 10.33 2.05 -9.79
N GLU A 318 11.22 3.05 -9.84
CA GLU A 318 11.20 4.16 -8.88
C GLU A 318 9.90 4.99 -8.99
N ARG A 319 9.39 5.20 -10.22
CA ARG A 319 8.08 5.82 -10.45
C ARG A 319 6.93 4.95 -9.92
N ALA A 320 6.95 3.65 -10.20
CA ALA A 320 5.93 2.72 -9.71
C ALA A 320 5.90 2.67 -8.17
N LEU A 321 7.05 2.71 -7.49
CA LEU A 321 7.14 2.78 -6.03
C LEU A 321 6.61 4.11 -5.47
N ALA A 322 6.90 5.23 -6.14
CA ALA A 322 6.39 6.54 -5.76
C ALA A 322 4.85 6.63 -5.84
N LEU A 323 4.24 5.92 -6.79
CA LEU A 323 2.78 5.76 -6.93
C LEU A 323 2.20 4.60 -6.10
N GLY A 324 3.07 3.82 -5.42
CA GLY A 324 2.74 2.68 -4.56
C GLY A 324 2.35 1.38 -5.27
N VAL A 325 2.58 1.27 -6.59
CA VAL A 325 2.14 0.13 -7.43
C VAL A 325 3.05 -1.10 -7.29
N ILE A 326 4.27 -0.91 -6.82
CA ILE A 326 5.22 -1.98 -6.49
C ILE A 326 5.79 -1.75 -5.10
N GLU A 327 6.32 -2.80 -4.49
CA GLU A 327 6.88 -2.74 -3.15
C GLU A 327 8.31 -2.20 -3.17
N ALA A 328 8.74 -1.62 -2.04
CA ALA A 328 10.11 -1.13 -1.90
C ALA A 328 11.15 -2.23 -2.13
N GLU A 329 10.79 -3.48 -1.79
CA GLU A 329 11.63 -4.66 -2.04
C GLU A 329 11.87 -4.92 -3.53
N ASP A 330 10.91 -4.61 -4.40
CA ASP A 330 11.07 -4.80 -5.85
C ASP A 330 12.16 -3.87 -6.41
N VAL A 331 12.20 -2.61 -5.94
CA VAL A 331 13.26 -1.65 -6.27
C VAL A 331 14.60 -2.06 -5.65
N ARG A 332 14.61 -2.55 -4.39
CA ARG A 332 15.84 -3.07 -3.78
C ARG A 332 16.44 -4.24 -4.57
N ARG A 333 15.62 -5.17 -5.09
CA ARG A 333 16.10 -6.26 -5.96
C ARG A 333 16.73 -5.72 -7.25
N LEU A 334 16.19 -4.68 -7.88
CA LEU A 334 16.80 -4.03 -9.05
C LEU A 334 18.13 -3.32 -8.71
N TYR A 335 18.17 -2.54 -7.63
CA TYR A 335 19.41 -1.92 -7.13
C TYR A 335 20.50 -2.96 -6.81
N ASN A 336 20.11 -4.14 -6.30
CA ASN A 336 21.01 -5.25 -6.01
C ASN A 336 21.51 -5.99 -7.27
N GLY A 337 20.78 -5.90 -8.39
CA GLY A 337 21.20 -6.44 -9.69
C GLY A 337 22.23 -5.59 -10.43
N LEU A 338 22.37 -4.30 -10.08
CA LEU A 338 23.36 -3.41 -10.70
C LEU A 338 24.80 -3.78 -10.31
N GLN A 339 25.74 -3.53 -11.22
CA GLN A 339 27.17 -3.64 -10.98
C GLN A 339 27.79 -2.25 -10.88
N PHE A 340 28.67 -2.10 -9.87
CA PHE A 340 29.44 -0.91 -9.56
C PHE A 340 30.85 -1.36 -9.16
N THR A 341 31.85 -0.57 -9.54
CA THR A 341 33.25 -0.74 -9.13
C THR A 341 33.47 -0.28 -7.69
N ASP A 342 34.52 -0.79 -7.04
CA ASP A 342 34.91 -0.34 -5.69
C ASP A 342 35.17 1.17 -5.64
N ARG A 343 35.68 1.74 -6.74
CA ARG A 343 35.88 3.18 -6.89
C ARG A 343 34.56 3.96 -6.91
N GLU A 344 33.56 3.51 -7.67
CA GLU A 344 32.22 4.14 -7.65
C GLU A 344 31.60 4.06 -6.25
N LEU A 345 31.69 2.90 -5.59
CA LEU A 345 31.14 2.69 -4.25
C LEU A 345 31.82 3.58 -3.20
N ALA A 346 33.15 3.71 -3.25
CA ALA A 346 33.91 4.62 -2.39
C ALA A 346 33.61 6.11 -2.66
N GLN A 347 33.19 6.45 -3.89
CA GLN A 347 32.87 7.82 -4.31
C GLN A 347 31.36 8.13 -4.25
N ALA A 348 30.52 7.25 -3.68
CA ALA A 348 29.06 7.35 -3.74
C ALA A 348 28.50 8.66 -3.15
N LEU A 349 29.06 9.18 -2.04
CA LEU A 349 28.64 10.46 -1.45
C LEU A 349 28.86 11.65 -2.42
N THR A 350 29.99 11.67 -3.12
CA THR A 350 30.34 12.71 -4.10
C THR A 350 29.58 12.53 -5.41
N ALA A 351 29.40 11.28 -5.87
CA ALA A 351 28.60 10.96 -7.04
C ALA A 351 27.15 11.44 -6.89
N ALA A 352 26.60 11.33 -5.68
CA ALA A 352 25.26 11.79 -5.34
C ALA A 352 25.06 13.31 -5.51
N ASP A 353 26.11 14.12 -5.39
CA ASP A 353 26.01 15.58 -5.60
C ASP A 353 25.96 15.99 -7.08
N GLY A 354 26.41 15.10 -7.98
CA GLY A 354 26.35 15.29 -9.43
C GLY A 354 25.04 14.82 -10.03
N ASP A 355 25.04 13.61 -10.62
CA ASP A 355 23.83 13.04 -11.22
C ASP A 355 22.83 12.61 -10.13
N ARG A 356 21.57 13.00 -10.33
CA ARG A 356 20.43 12.60 -9.48
C ARG A 356 19.51 11.61 -10.19
N GLY A 357 20.02 10.88 -11.18
CA GLY A 357 19.32 9.81 -11.88
C GLY A 357 19.12 8.54 -11.03
N PRO A 358 18.33 7.57 -11.54
CA PRO A 358 18.06 6.30 -10.85
C PRO A 358 19.33 5.50 -10.52
N ARG A 359 20.30 5.48 -11.45
CA ARG A 359 21.59 4.78 -11.27
C ARG A 359 22.42 5.38 -10.13
N ALA A 360 22.42 6.69 -9.96
CA ALA A 360 23.11 7.36 -8.86
C ALA A 360 22.46 7.06 -7.50
N ARG A 361 21.12 7.04 -7.41
CA ARG A 361 20.41 6.58 -6.21
C ARG A 361 20.72 5.12 -5.87
N ALA A 362 20.77 4.25 -6.88
CA ALA A 362 21.15 2.85 -6.71
C ALA A 362 22.59 2.70 -6.18
N LEU A 363 23.53 3.53 -6.66
CA LEU A 363 24.91 3.56 -6.16
C LEU A 363 24.97 3.92 -4.67
N VAL A 364 24.27 4.98 -4.25
CA VAL A 364 24.21 5.39 -2.83
C VAL A 364 23.60 4.28 -1.97
N PHE A 365 22.51 3.66 -2.41
CA PHE A 365 21.88 2.55 -1.69
C PHE A 365 22.84 1.34 -1.55
N ARG A 366 23.55 0.99 -2.63
CA ARG A 366 24.52 -0.12 -2.63
C ARG A 366 25.73 0.16 -1.76
N ALA A 367 26.27 1.38 -1.80
CA ALA A 367 27.31 1.82 -0.87
C ALA A 367 26.83 1.76 0.59
N THR A 368 25.59 2.20 0.87
CA THR A 368 24.98 2.13 2.22
C THR A 368 24.92 0.69 2.72
N ARG A 369 24.45 -0.24 1.89
CA ARG A 369 24.35 -1.66 2.23
C ARG A 369 25.71 -2.34 2.45
N MET A 370 26.74 -1.92 1.71
CA MET A 370 28.10 -2.47 1.83
C MET A 370 28.91 -1.84 2.96
N GLN A 371 28.50 -0.68 3.48
CA GLN A 371 29.18 -0.01 4.57
C GLN A 371 28.95 -0.73 5.91
N THR A 372 30.04 -1.09 6.58
CA THR A 372 30.04 -1.78 7.88
C THR A 372 30.24 -0.84 9.06
N GLN A 373 30.83 0.34 8.85
CA GLN A 373 31.00 1.34 9.90
C GLN A 373 29.69 2.12 10.14
N PRO A 374 29.11 2.12 11.36
CA PRO A 374 27.79 2.70 11.59
C PRO A 374 27.68 4.20 11.24
N VAL A 375 28.73 4.98 11.52
CA VAL A 375 28.75 6.44 11.24
C VAL A 375 28.77 6.71 9.74
N ALA A 376 29.66 6.07 8.98
CA ALA A 376 29.71 6.23 7.52
C ALA A 376 28.43 5.69 6.83
N ARG A 377 27.79 4.66 7.40
CA ARG A 377 26.49 4.16 6.92
C ARG A 377 25.38 5.19 7.19
N ALA A 378 25.38 5.83 8.36
CA ALA A 378 24.47 6.92 8.70
C ALA A 378 24.64 8.14 7.78
N GLU A 379 25.87 8.51 7.43
CA GLU A 379 26.15 9.62 6.49
C GLU A 379 25.54 9.38 5.10
N LEU A 380 25.67 8.15 4.57
CA LEU A 380 25.06 7.76 3.30
C LEU A 380 23.52 7.79 3.36
N VAL A 381 22.91 7.30 4.44
CA VAL A 381 21.45 7.41 4.64
C VAL A 381 21.02 8.87 4.75
N ALA A 382 21.71 9.68 5.56
CA ALA A 382 21.38 11.09 5.75
C ALA A 382 21.45 11.87 4.43
N LYS A 383 22.47 11.61 3.61
CA LYS A 383 22.61 12.16 2.26
C LYS A 383 21.42 11.77 1.36
N ALA A 384 21.08 10.48 1.32
CA ALA A 384 19.96 9.98 0.52
C ALA A 384 18.62 10.59 0.96
N MET A 385 18.38 10.73 2.27
CA MET A 385 17.17 11.33 2.83
C MET A 385 17.07 12.83 2.52
N ALA A 386 18.16 13.58 2.65
CA ALA A 386 18.19 15.01 2.32
C ALA A 386 17.91 15.26 0.83
N GLN A 387 18.49 14.44 -0.05
CA GLN A 387 18.24 14.52 -1.50
C GLN A 387 16.80 14.12 -1.86
N ALA A 388 16.27 13.08 -1.23
CA ALA A 388 14.88 12.67 -1.41
C ALA A 388 13.89 13.75 -0.92
N ALA A 389 14.18 14.42 0.21
CA ALA A 389 13.38 15.54 0.70
C ALA A 389 13.37 16.71 -0.30
N ALA A 390 14.53 17.09 -0.86
CA ALA A 390 14.63 18.13 -1.87
C ALA A 390 13.91 17.81 -3.19
N GLY A 391 13.58 16.53 -3.44
CA GLY A 391 12.83 16.05 -4.61
C GLY A 391 11.40 15.60 -4.32
N ASN A 392 10.82 15.95 -3.16
CA ASN A 392 9.49 15.49 -2.70
C ASN A 392 9.32 13.95 -2.66
N ALA A 393 10.42 13.22 -2.51
CA ALA A 393 10.49 11.76 -2.53
C ALA A 393 10.82 11.14 -1.15
N PHE A 394 10.77 11.92 -0.06
CA PHE A 394 11.18 11.47 1.27
C PHE A 394 10.48 10.18 1.72
N LEU A 395 9.15 10.08 1.61
CA LEU A 395 8.39 8.87 1.99
C LEU A 395 8.71 7.65 1.09
N THR A 396 9.19 7.88 -0.13
CA THR A 396 9.65 6.82 -1.04
C THR A 396 11.04 6.32 -0.64
N ALA A 397 11.96 7.23 -0.32
CA ALA A 397 13.28 6.88 0.19
C ALA A 397 13.19 6.22 1.58
N ALA A 398 12.32 6.71 2.47
CA ALA A 398 12.02 6.13 3.78
C ALA A 398 11.71 4.62 3.67
N ARG A 399 10.69 4.25 2.86
CA ARG A 399 10.31 2.84 2.62
C ARG A 399 11.43 2.01 1.98
N LEU A 400 12.30 2.64 1.18
CA LEU A 400 13.41 1.97 0.51
C LEU A 400 14.56 1.63 1.48
N TYR A 401 14.91 2.57 2.35
CA TYR A 401 16.01 2.46 3.32
C TYR A 401 15.61 1.90 4.69
N GLU A 402 14.31 1.78 5.00
CA GLU A 402 13.77 1.19 6.24
C GLU A 402 14.57 -0.01 6.78
N PRO A 403 14.83 -1.10 6.02
CA PRO A 403 15.53 -2.25 6.57
C PRO A 403 17.00 -1.92 6.89
N LEU A 404 17.63 -1.04 6.10
CA LEU A 404 19.01 -0.61 6.32
C LEU A 404 19.16 0.26 7.57
N ILE A 405 18.12 0.99 7.98
CA ILE A 405 18.10 1.80 9.21
C ILE A 405 17.70 0.94 10.41
N ARG A 406 16.74 0.02 10.25
CA ARG A 406 16.33 -0.96 11.27
C ARG A 406 17.51 -1.83 11.74
N GLU A 407 18.39 -2.22 10.82
CA GLU A 407 19.62 -2.98 11.12
C GLU A 407 20.67 -2.19 11.92
N MET A 408 20.59 -0.86 11.98
CA MET A 408 21.60 -0.04 12.65
C MET A 408 21.26 0.14 14.14
N PRO A 409 22.15 -0.26 15.08
CA PRO A 409 21.92 -0.01 16.49
C PRO A 409 22.08 1.49 16.81
N PRO A 410 21.11 2.12 17.49
CA PRO A 410 21.28 3.46 18.03
C PRO A 410 22.44 3.49 19.05
N GLY A 411 23.22 4.57 19.06
CA GLY A 411 24.30 4.73 20.02
C GLY A 411 24.89 6.15 20.04
N PRO A 412 25.78 6.47 21.00
CA PRO A 412 26.25 7.84 21.24
C PRO A 412 26.87 8.53 20.01
N GLY A 413 27.59 7.78 19.16
CA GLY A 413 28.17 8.31 17.91
C GLY A 413 27.17 8.64 16.80
N LEU A 414 25.87 8.36 17.01
CA LEU A 414 24.79 8.53 16.03
C LEU A 414 23.67 9.46 16.53
N VAL A 415 23.88 10.20 17.62
CA VAL A 415 22.91 11.19 18.14
C VAL A 415 22.50 12.20 17.06
N TRP A 416 23.48 12.74 16.30
CA TRP A 416 23.26 13.64 15.17
C TRP A 416 22.38 13.06 14.05
N PHE A 417 22.38 11.73 13.90
CA PHE A 417 21.62 11.01 12.88
C PHE A 417 20.24 10.57 13.36
N ALA A 418 20.06 10.43 14.68
CA ALA A 418 18.86 9.88 15.30
C ALA A 418 17.53 10.57 14.86
N PRO A 419 17.47 11.91 14.68
CA PRO A 419 16.29 12.57 14.12
C PRO A 419 15.97 12.14 12.68
N VAL A 420 16.99 11.93 11.83
CA VAL A 420 16.81 11.47 10.44
C VAL A 420 16.33 10.01 10.42
N ALA A 421 16.94 9.16 11.25
CA ALA A 421 16.53 7.76 11.41
C ALA A 421 15.07 7.64 11.88
N ALA A 422 14.70 8.38 12.92
CA ALA A 422 13.34 8.41 13.44
C ALA A 422 12.32 8.87 12.38
N ARG A 423 12.59 9.98 11.68
CA ARG A 423 11.73 10.49 10.60
C ARG A 423 11.58 9.48 9.46
N ALA A 424 12.65 8.81 9.07
CA ALA A 424 12.62 7.81 8.00
C ALA A 424 11.84 6.56 8.40
N LEU A 425 12.05 6.02 9.60
CA LEU A 425 11.33 4.85 10.10
C LEU A 425 9.84 5.14 10.31
N LEU A 426 9.49 6.32 10.87
CA LEU A 426 8.10 6.78 10.96
C LEU A 426 7.46 6.97 9.57
N GLY A 427 8.18 7.58 8.62
CA GLY A 427 7.71 7.73 7.24
C GLY A 427 7.55 6.41 6.48
N ALA A 428 8.23 5.34 6.92
CA ALA A 428 8.07 3.99 6.41
C ALA A 428 6.96 3.18 7.12
N GLY A 429 6.34 3.72 8.18
CA GLY A 429 5.31 3.05 8.98
C GLY A 429 5.84 2.20 10.13
N ASP A 430 7.14 2.24 10.43
CA ASP A 430 7.77 1.48 11.51
C ASP A 430 8.03 2.33 12.76
N ALA A 431 6.94 2.63 13.47
CA ALA A 431 7.02 3.31 14.76
C ALA A 431 7.79 2.49 15.84
N ALA A 432 7.86 1.16 15.70
CA ALA A 432 8.54 0.29 16.66
C ALA A 432 10.06 0.44 16.57
N ALA A 433 10.65 0.39 15.37
CA ALA A 433 12.08 0.67 15.21
C ALA A 433 12.42 2.17 15.36
N ALA A 434 11.46 3.08 15.08
CA ALA A 434 11.68 4.50 15.30
C ALA A 434 11.87 4.86 16.78
N LEU A 435 11.21 4.16 17.71
CA LEU A 435 11.20 4.51 19.14
C LEU A 435 12.62 4.61 19.76
N PRO A 436 13.53 3.63 19.63
CA PRO A 436 14.91 3.76 20.12
C PRO A 436 15.70 4.96 19.55
N TRP A 437 15.40 5.37 18.32
CA TRP A 437 16.01 6.55 17.70
C TRP A 437 15.41 7.86 18.24
N ILE A 438 14.10 7.89 18.49
CA ILE A 438 13.43 9.01 19.19
C ILE A 438 14.01 9.15 20.60
N GLU A 439 14.13 8.06 21.35
CA GLU A 439 14.70 8.04 22.69
C GLU A 439 16.15 8.55 22.71
N LEU A 440 17.00 8.08 21.78
CA LEU A 440 18.38 8.55 21.64
C LEU A 440 18.44 10.06 21.37
N ALA A 441 17.62 10.56 20.44
CA ALA A 441 17.57 11.98 20.11
C ALA A 441 17.12 12.83 21.31
N MET A 442 16.04 12.41 22.00
CA MET A 442 15.44 13.14 23.12
C MET A 442 16.23 13.03 24.43
N ALA A 443 17.06 12.00 24.59
CA ALA A 443 17.95 11.83 25.74
C ALA A 443 19.22 12.70 25.66
N ALA A 444 19.58 13.20 24.48
CA ALA A 444 20.78 13.99 24.26
C ALA A 444 20.76 15.31 25.05
N ARG A 445 21.94 15.71 25.55
CA ARG A 445 22.09 16.82 26.50
C ARG A 445 22.96 17.96 26.00
N ALA A 446 23.61 17.80 24.85
CA ALA A 446 24.47 18.85 24.32
C ALA A 446 23.58 19.99 23.75
N PRO A 447 23.92 21.27 23.98
CA PRO A 447 23.11 22.40 23.49
C PRO A 447 22.84 22.38 21.99
N GLU A 448 23.78 21.83 21.20
CA GLU A 448 23.72 21.66 19.75
C GLU A 448 22.65 20.65 19.26
N ASP A 449 22.24 19.69 20.09
CA ASP A 449 21.21 18.70 19.74
C ASP A 449 19.78 19.27 19.88
N ARG A 450 19.61 20.29 20.73
CA ARG A 450 18.30 20.85 21.11
C ARG A 450 17.45 21.34 19.92
N PRO A 451 17.99 22.01 18.89
CA PRO A 451 17.24 22.33 17.67
C PRO A 451 16.61 21.11 17.00
N MET A 452 17.33 19.99 16.94
CA MET A 452 16.84 18.77 16.28
C MET A 452 15.78 18.06 17.11
N GLN A 453 15.93 18.06 18.44
CA GLN A 453 14.90 17.56 19.38
C GLN A 453 13.60 18.33 19.21
N ILE A 454 13.67 19.66 19.15
CA ILE A 454 12.50 20.54 18.96
C ILE A 454 11.81 20.25 17.62
N LEU A 455 12.56 20.02 16.55
CA LEU A 455 12.00 19.67 15.24
C LEU A 455 11.38 18.27 15.21
N LEU A 456 11.93 17.30 15.95
CA LEU A 456 11.42 15.92 16.01
C LEU A 456 10.18 15.78 16.93
N ALA A 457 10.08 16.58 17.98
CA ALA A 457 9.10 16.42 19.06
C ALA A 457 7.63 16.30 18.61
N PRO A 458 7.11 17.09 17.65
CA PRO A 458 5.72 16.93 17.22
C PRO A 458 5.48 15.62 16.46
N LEU A 459 6.45 15.17 15.67
CA LEU A 459 6.35 13.91 14.93
C LEU A 459 6.42 12.71 15.89
N ALA A 460 7.28 12.78 16.92
CA ALA A 460 7.29 11.80 18.01
C ALA A 460 5.96 11.77 18.77
N ARG A 461 5.35 12.93 19.03
CA ARG A 461 4.03 13.06 19.68
C ARG A 461 2.88 12.48 18.82
N LEU A 462 2.91 12.68 17.51
CA LEU A 462 1.99 12.02 16.57
C LEU A 462 2.17 10.50 16.58
N ALA A 463 3.40 10.00 16.68
CA ALA A 463 3.70 8.56 16.66
C ALA A 463 3.39 7.84 17.97
N LEU A 464 3.64 8.47 19.12
CA LEU A 464 3.66 7.84 20.44
C LEU A 464 2.50 8.38 21.32
N PRO A 465 1.29 7.80 21.24
CA PRO A 465 0.17 8.23 22.07
C PRO A 465 0.49 8.11 23.56
N GLY A 466 -0.01 9.06 24.36
CA GLY A 466 0.11 9.04 25.82
C GLY A 466 1.46 9.49 26.38
N GLN A 467 2.54 9.56 25.59
CA GLN A 467 3.81 10.17 26.02
C GLN A 467 3.69 11.70 26.05
N ALA A 468 2.99 12.22 27.06
CA ALA A 468 2.93 13.66 27.31
C ALA A 468 4.30 14.09 27.84
N GLY A 469 4.99 14.95 27.08
CA GLY A 469 6.16 15.63 27.59
C GLY A 469 5.79 16.47 28.82
N ALA A 470 6.78 16.85 29.61
CA ALA A 470 6.56 17.71 30.79
C ALA A 470 5.89 19.07 30.45
N ASN A 471 5.96 19.47 29.18
CA ASN A 471 5.29 20.65 28.63
C ASN A 471 4.11 20.20 27.75
N GLY A 472 2.98 20.91 27.84
CA GLY A 472 1.80 20.65 27.01
C GLY A 472 2.00 20.97 25.52
N VAL A 473 1.05 20.51 24.70
CA VAL A 473 1.07 20.59 23.22
C VAL A 473 1.37 22.01 22.71
N ALA A 474 0.74 23.03 23.29
CA ALA A 474 0.95 24.43 22.93
C ALA A 474 2.44 24.85 22.99
N ALA A 475 3.12 24.57 24.10
CA ALA A 475 4.53 24.95 24.30
C ALA A 475 5.50 24.13 23.42
N LEU A 476 5.15 22.88 23.11
CA LEU A 476 5.89 22.06 22.13
C LEU A 476 5.80 22.69 20.74
N LEU A 477 4.61 23.13 20.34
CA LEU A 477 4.37 23.72 19.02
C LEU A 477 4.94 25.13 18.88
N GLU A 478 4.91 25.94 19.94
CA GLU A 478 5.58 27.24 20.01
C GLU A 478 7.09 27.10 19.80
N ALA A 479 7.73 26.17 20.54
CA ALA A 479 9.15 25.88 20.39
C ALA A 479 9.49 25.40 18.97
N TRP A 480 8.67 24.51 18.39
CA TRP A 480 8.83 24.04 17.02
C TRP A 480 8.74 25.17 16.00
N MET A 481 7.76 26.07 16.11
CA MET A 481 7.65 27.24 15.23
C MET A 481 8.86 28.17 15.36
N GLY A 482 9.34 28.41 16.59
CA GLY A 482 10.51 29.25 16.86
C GLY A 482 11.83 28.71 16.27
N GLN A 483 11.88 27.43 15.90
CA GLN A 483 13.03 26.79 15.28
C GLN A 483 13.04 26.88 13.75
N GLN A 484 11.90 27.20 13.12
CA GLN A 484 11.70 27.25 11.66
C GLN A 484 12.06 28.62 11.05
N LYS A 485 13.24 29.16 11.40
CA LYS A 485 13.62 30.56 11.14
C LYS A 485 13.77 30.93 9.66
N ASP A 486 14.21 29.99 8.83
CA ASP A 486 14.46 30.20 7.39
C ASP A 486 13.23 29.91 6.52
N VAL A 487 12.09 29.58 7.13
CA VAL A 487 10.85 29.27 6.42
C VAL A 487 10.01 30.54 6.26
N ALA A 488 9.61 30.85 5.02
CA ALA A 488 8.71 31.96 4.74
C ALA A 488 7.43 31.88 5.62
N ARG A 489 7.04 32.99 6.26
CA ARG A 489 5.97 33.03 7.28
C ARG A 489 4.67 32.36 6.82
N ASP A 490 4.24 32.59 5.59
CA ASP A 490 3.02 32.01 5.03
C ASP A 490 3.10 30.46 4.92
N LEU A 491 4.28 29.92 4.57
CA LEU A 491 4.52 28.47 4.55
C LEU A 491 4.66 27.90 5.98
N LEU A 492 5.27 28.65 6.90
CA LEU A 492 5.33 28.26 8.32
C LEU A 492 3.93 28.16 8.94
N LEU A 493 3.06 29.14 8.67
CA LEU A 493 1.66 29.13 9.12
C LEU A 493 0.87 27.97 8.50
N LEU A 494 1.10 27.65 7.21
CA LEU A 494 0.50 26.48 6.57
C LEU A 494 0.94 25.17 7.25
N ARG A 495 2.24 24.99 7.49
CA ARG A 495 2.80 23.81 8.17
C ARG A 495 2.28 23.68 9.60
N ALA A 496 2.24 24.79 10.33
CA ALA A 496 1.68 24.84 11.67
C ALA A 496 0.20 24.45 11.64
N GLY A 497 -0.62 25.05 10.78
CA GLY A 497 -2.03 24.70 10.62
C GLY A 497 -2.27 23.21 10.33
N THR A 498 -1.45 22.61 9.46
CA THR A 498 -1.45 21.14 9.25
C THR A 498 -1.14 20.38 10.53
N LEU A 499 0.01 20.65 11.16
CA LEU A 499 0.47 19.92 12.35
C LEU A 499 -0.50 20.05 13.54
N TYR A 500 -1.01 21.26 13.77
CA TYR A 500 -1.99 21.57 14.81
C TYR A 500 -3.29 20.79 14.58
N GLY A 501 -3.79 20.78 13.33
CA GLY A 501 -4.96 20.00 12.95
C GLY A 501 -4.74 18.50 13.13
N LEU A 502 -3.58 17.97 12.73
CA LEU A 502 -3.28 16.54 12.86
C LEU A 502 -3.24 16.08 14.32
N LEU A 503 -2.69 16.89 15.23
CA LEU A 503 -2.70 16.63 16.68
C LEU A 503 -4.13 16.69 17.27
N ASP A 504 -4.90 17.72 16.92
CA ASP A 504 -6.29 17.90 17.32
C ASP A 504 -7.18 16.72 16.86
N ALA A 505 -7.07 16.32 15.58
CA ALA A 505 -7.76 15.17 15.01
C ALA A 505 -7.40 13.84 15.70
N LEU A 506 -6.17 13.71 16.19
CA LEU A 506 -5.73 12.57 17.00
C LEU A 506 -6.05 12.70 18.49
N GLY A 507 -6.76 13.75 18.92
CA GLY A 507 -7.24 13.95 20.28
C GLY A 507 -6.24 14.60 21.23
N ASP A 508 -5.27 15.34 20.69
CA ASP A 508 -4.24 16.06 21.43
C ASP A 508 -4.26 17.57 21.08
N PRO A 509 -5.36 18.29 21.41
CA PRO A 509 -5.65 19.60 20.84
C PRO A 509 -4.65 20.69 21.29
N PRO A 510 -4.17 21.55 20.38
CA PRO A 510 -3.29 22.68 20.71
C PRO A 510 -3.91 23.78 21.60
N GLY A 511 -5.24 23.80 21.75
CA GLY A 511 -5.93 24.81 22.56
C GLY A 511 -5.76 26.23 22.01
N GLU A 512 -5.50 27.20 22.90
CA GLU A 512 -5.35 28.62 22.53
C GLU A 512 -4.18 28.92 21.59
N ALA A 513 -3.23 27.98 21.43
CA ALA A 513 -2.12 28.13 20.47
C ALA A 513 -2.60 28.38 19.03
N TRP A 514 -3.81 27.91 18.67
CA TRP A 514 -4.46 28.22 17.39
C TRP A 514 -4.56 29.74 17.11
N LEU A 515 -4.71 30.59 18.14
CA LEU A 515 -4.84 32.03 17.98
C LEU A 515 -3.57 32.68 17.43
N ALA A 516 -2.39 32.16 17.79
CA ALA A 516 -1.09 32.66 17.33
C ALA A 516 -0.88 32.49 15.81
N LEU A 517 -1.67 31.65 15.15
CA LEU A 517 -1.62 31.48 13.69
C LEU A 517 -2.30 32.62 12.93
N ASN A 518 -3.17 33.41 13.58
CA ASN A 518 -3.79 34.58 12.97
C ASN A 518 -2.78 35.75 12.82
N GLU A 519 -1.75 35.81 13.66
CA GLU A 519 -0.81 36.93 13.71
C GLU A 519 0.08 36.98 12.47
N GLY A 520 -0.10 38.06 11.68
CA GLY A 520 0.64 38.29 10.45
C GLY A 520 0.26 37.34 9.30
N SER A 521 -0.84 36.59 9.41
CA SER A 521 -1.31 35.72 8.33
C SER A 521 -1.72 36.54 7.11
N ARG A 522 -1.13 36.22 5.94
CA ARG A 522 -1.63 36.68 4.64
C ARG A 522 -2.60 35.67 4.06
N LEU A 523 -3.39 36.09 3.09
CA LEU A 523 -4.29 35.19 2.36
C LEU A 523 -3.48 34.29 1.42
N VAL A 524 -3.26 33.05 1.83
CA VAL A 524 -2.71 32.00 0.96
C VAL A 524 -3.85 31.37 0.17
N ALA A 525 -3.78 31.42 -1.15
CA ALA A 525 -4.74 30.76 -2.03
C ALA A 525 -4.51 29.24 -2.00
N LEU A 526 -5.29 28.53 -1.20
CA LEU A 526 -5.36 27.06 -1.19
C LEU A 526 -6.58 26.58 -2.00
N PRO A 527 -6.51 25.38 -2.63
CA PRO A 527 -7.69 24.75 -3.18
C PRO A 527 -8.68 24.46 -2.03
N LEU A 528 -9.93 24.90 -2.19
CA LEU A 528 -10.98 24.62 -1.20
C LEU A 528 -11.34 23.13 -1.20
N PRO A 529 -11.62 22.53 -0.02
CA PRO A 529 -12.20 21.20 0.07
C PRO A 529 -13.48 21.09 -0.78
N ARG A 530 -13.60 20.03 -1.59
CA ARG A 530 -14.79 19.82 -2.45
C ARG A 530 -16.05 19.75 -1.56
N PRO A 531 -17.01 20.71 -1.64
CA PRO A 531 -18.06 20.83 -0.62
C PRO A 531 -18.92 19.57 -0.46
N ALA A 532 -19.19 18.86 -1.56
CA ALA A 532 -19.94 17.61 -1.56
C ALA A 532 -19.20 16.47 -0.82
N LEU A 533 -17.88 16.35 -0.96
CA LEU A 533 -17.08 15.34 -0.25
C LEU A 533 -16.97 15.68 1.24
N TRP A 534 -16.69 16.95 1.56
CA TRP A 534 -16.61 17.43 2.93
C TRP A 534 -17.93 17.27 3.69
N HIS A 535 -19.06 17.61 3.05
CA HIS A 535 -20.38 17.43 3.64
C HIS A 535 -20.74 15.94 3.79
N GLY A 536 -20.46 15.15 2.75
CA GLY A 536 -20.70 13.71 2.73
C GLY A 536 -19.93 12.96 3.82
N LEU A 537 -18.65 13.30 4.02
CA LEU A 537 -17.81 12.73 5.08
C LEU A 537 -18.46 12.89 6.46
N ARG A 538 -18.89 14.10 6.81
CA ARG A 538 -19.56 14.39 8.09
C ARG A 538 -20.88 13.62 8.26
N LEU A 539 -21.66 13.45 7.19
CA LEU A 539 -22.90 12.65 7.20
C LEU A 539 -22.61 11.15 7.32
N ALA A 540 -21.52 10.66 6.74
CA ALA A 540 -21.13 9.25 6.83
C ALA A 540 -20.63 8.92 8.23
N GLU A 541 -19.72 9.75 8.76
CA GLU A 541 -19.16 9.70 10.11
C GLU A 541 -20.25 9.73 11.19
N SER A 542 -21.12 10.75 11.18
CA SER A 542 -22.21 10.87 12.17
C SER A 542 -23.23 9.74 12.10
N GLY A 543 -23.46 9.19 10.90
CA GLY A 543 -24.26 7.98 10.70
C GLY A 543 -23.54 6.66 11.03
N LYS A 544 -22.26 6.70 11.44
CA LYS A 544 -21.39 5.54 11.69
C LYS A 544 -21.24 4.57 10.50
N ARG A 545 -21.33 5.08 9.27
CA ARG A 545 -21.33 4.30 8.03
C ARG A 545 -19.89 4.01 7.57
N LEU A 546 -19.28 2.97 8.16
CA LEU A 546 -17.85 2.64 8.03
C LEU A 546 -17.28 2.74 6.61
N GLY A 547 -17.81 1.96 5.66
CA GLY A 547 -17.30 1.93 4.29
C GLY A 547 -17.47 3.27 3.58
N GLU A 548 -18.58 3.97 3.81
CA GLU A 548 -18.86 5.27 3.21
C GLU A 548 -17.98 6.39 3.79
N THR A 549 -17.69 6.36 5.09
CA THR A 549 -16.75 7.29 5.72
C THR A 549 -15.32 7.09 5.21
N VAL A 550 -14.86 5.84 5.10
CA VAL A 550 -13.55 5.52 4.51
C VAL A 550 -13.49 5.98 3.05
N LEU A 551 -14.53 5.71 2.26
CA LEU A 551 -14.65 6.14 0.87
C LEU A 551 -14.59 7.67 0.72
N TYR A 552 -15.35 8.42 1.53
CA TYR A 552 -15.30 9.89 1.53
C TYR A 552 -13.95 10.44 2.01
N ALA A 553 -13.33 9.84 3.03
CA ALA A 553 -12.04 10.30 3.54
C ALA A 553 -10.95 10.16 2.47
N LEU A 554 -10.86 9.00 1.82
CA LEU A 554 -9.91 8.72 0.74
C LEU A 554 -10.16 9.59 -0.51
N ALA A 555 -11.42 9.76 -0.92
CA ALA A 555 -11.78 10.64 -2.03
C ALA A 555 -11.51 12.12 -1.73
N SER A 556 -11.62 12.55 -0.47
CA SER A 556 -11.28 13.92 -0.04
C SER A 556 -9.78 14.15 -0.05
N LEU A 557 -8.98 13.18 0.43
CA LEU A 557 -7.52 13.22 0.35
C LEU A 557 -7.01 13.24 -1.10
N GLY A 558 -7.64 12.45 -1.98
CA GLY A 558 -7.34 12.42 -3.42
C GLY A 558 -5.88 12.11 -3.75
N GLU A 559 -5.45 12.51 -4.95
CA GLU A 559 -4.09 12.26 -5.46
C GLU A 559 -3.00 12.95 -4.61
N ALA A 560 -3.34 14.10 -4.00
CA ALA A 560 -2.43 14.86 -3.15
C ALA A 560 -2.13 14.14 -1.82
N GLY A 561 -3.07 13.34 -1.31
CA GLY A 561 -2.88 12.46 -0.15
C GLY A 561 -2.36 13.21 1.09
N PRO A 562 -1.10 12.97 1.53
CA PRO A 562 -0.50 13.63 2.68
C PRO A 562 -0.17 15.11 2.43
N ALA A 563 -0.18 15.57 1.17
CA ALA A 563 0.05 16.97 0.78
C ALA A 563 -1.26 17.77 0.57
N SER A 564 -2.41 17.22 0.96
CA SER A 564 -3.71 17.90 0.90
C SER A 564 -3.81 19.06 1.90
N ASP A 565 -4.84 19.90 1.77
CA ASP A 565 -5.00 21.08 2.62
C ASP A 565 -5.24 20.70 4.11
N PRO A 566 -4.88 21.58 5.07
CA PRO A 566 -5.00 21.29 6.50
C PRO A 566 -6.41 20.89 6.95
N VAL A 567 -7.47 21.44 6.34
CA VAL A 567 -8.86 21.20 6.73
C VAL A 567 -9.32 19.82 6.26
N THR A 568 -8.93 19.44 5.04
CA THR A 568 -9.14 18.09 4.50
C THR A 568 -8.37 17.05 5.30
N LEU A 569 -7.09 17.29 5.62
CA LEU A 569 -6.28 16.40 6.44
C LEU A 569 -6.89 16.19 7.84
N TYR A 570 -7.24 17.29 8.54
CA TYR A 570 -7.93 17.23 9.84
C TYR A 570 -9.19 16.35 9.77
N ARG A 571 -10.08 16.62 8.79
CA ARG A 571 -11.35 15.91 8.69
C ARG A 571 -11.19 14.43 8.33
N ALA A 572 -10.28 14.09 7.43
CA ALA A 572 -10.02 12.70 7.07
C ALA A 572 -9.44 11.91 8.26
N VAL A 573 -8.43 12.45 8.95
CA VAL A 573 -7.80 11.79 10.11
C VAL A 573 -8.79 11.64 11.27
N ALA A 574 -9.56 12.68 11.59
CA ALA A 574 -10.55 12.65 12.67
C ALA A 574 -11.65 11.59 12.40
N ALA A 575 -12.23 11.58 11.20
CA ALA A 575 -13.30 10.65 10.84
C ALA A 575 -12.83 9.19 10.79
N LEU A 576 -11.59 8.93 10.32
CA LEU A 576 -11.00 7.59 10.36
C LEU A 576 -10.77 7.13 11.80
N LYS A 577 -10.21 7.98 12.67
CA LYS A 577 -10.04 7.67 14.10
C LYS A 577 -11.38 7.41 14.79
N ALA A 578 -12.41 8.23 14.52
CA ALA A 578 -13.73 8.12 15.13
C ALA A 578 -14.43 6.77 14.87
N LEU A 579 -14.07 6.08 13.77
CA LEU A 579 -14.57 4.75 13.43
C LEU A 579 -13.58 3.61 13.72
N GLY A 580 -12.61 3.84 14.61
CA GLY A 580 -11.69 2.82 15.11
C GLY A 580 -10.49 2.53 14.20
N LEU A 581 -10.29 3.28 13.11
CA LEU A 581 -9.14 3.15 12.22
C LEU A 581 -7.97 4.02 12.69
N GLU A 582 -7.68 3.99 13.99
CA GLU A 582 -6.69 4.87 14.62
C GLU A 582 -5.28 4.66 14.06
N ARG A 583 -4.89 3.41 13.77
CA ARG A 583 -3.57 3.10 13.20
C ARG A 583 -3.39 3.75 11.84
N GLU A 584 -4.36 3.61 10.95
CA GLU A 584 -4.34 4.23 9.63
C GLU A 584 -4.42 5.76 9.72
N ALA A 585 -5.29 6.30 10.59
CA ALA A 585 -5.40 7.75 10.83
C ALA A 585 -4.07 8.35 11.33
N ARG A 586 -3.42 7.70 12.29
CA ARG A 586 -2.13 8.12 12.86
C ARG A 586 -1.01 8.07 11.84
N GLN A 587 -0.94 7.02 11.02
CA GLN A 587 0.09 6.90 10.00
C GLN A 587 -0.11 7.89 8.85
N ILE A 588 -1.36 8.16 8.43
CA ILE A 588 -1.66 9.25 7.47
C ILE A 588 -1.24 10.61 8.04
N ALA A 589 -1.45 10.85 9.35
CA ALA A 589 -0.99 12.07 10.01
C ALA A 589 0.55 12.19 10.04
N ILE A 590 1.27 11.10 10.31
CA ILE A 590 2.74 11.06 10.23
C ILE A 590 3.24 11.37 8.81
N GLU A 591 2.64 10.73 7.80
CA GLU A 591 2.97 10.96 6.39
C GLU A 591 2.71 12.42 5.98
N ALA A 592 1.60 13.01 6.44
CA ALA A 592 1.24 14.40 6.19
C ALA A 592 2.14 15.42 6.90
N ALA A 593 2.50 15.17 8.16
CA ALA A 593 3.48 15.98 8.88
C ALA A 593 4.82 16.01 8.13
N LEU A 594 5.34 14.83 7.77
CA LEU A 594 6.58 14.69 7.00
C LEU A 594 6.50 15.34 5.61
N ALA A 595 5.40 15.18 4.89
CA ALA A 595 5.18 15.79 3.57
C ALA A 595 5.12 17.32 3.63
N SER A 596 4.55 17.88 4.71
CA SER A 596 4.52 19.33 4.93
C SER A 596 5.90 19.91 5.29
N GLY A 597 6.85 19.09 5.75
CA GLY A 597 8.15 19.52 6.27
C GLY A 597 8.17 19.77 7.79
N GLY A 598 7.21 19.17 8.52
CA GLY A 598 7.35 18.87 9.95
C GLY A 598 8.31 17.72 10.18
#